data_AF-A0A6L9ESM6-F1
#
_entry.id   AF-A0A6L9ESM6-F1
#
_cell.length_a   1.000
_cell.length_b   1.000
_cell.length_c   1.000
_cell.angle_alpha   90.00
_cell.angle_beta   90.00
_cell.angle_gamma   90.00
#
_symmetry.space_group_name_H-M   'P 1'
#
loop_
_entity.id
_entity.type
_entity.pdbx_description
1 polymer ?
#
loop_
_entity_poly.entity_id
_entity_poly.type
_entity_poly.pdbx_seq_one_letter_code
_entity_poly.pdbx_strand_id
1 'polypeptide(L)'
;MVNTNYNEKDKQALLSIARCAHVREEYLLRLITANRIKTFIEQKLIDKRKCYNPAHHFTSYTLTQKGKRFMKNNYNFKNFQHTQSIEHDSIISDKYFELTEKERKSWRTETDIKLVLEKYSYLRKEGKEYSATDAFYVRSDGKKIGFEVVTSSYTKACIQAKRNCCQLLGLIYEERRG
;
A
#
# COMPACT_ATOMS: atom_id res chain seq x y z
N MET A 1 20.93 2.81 -24.43
CA MET A 1 20.19 1.73 -23.74
C MET A 1 20.66 1.70 -22.28
N VAL A 2 19.80 1.94 -21.31
CA VAL A 2 20.19 1.79 -19.89
C VAL A 2 20.13 0.31 -19.55
N ASN A 3 21.29 -0.34 -19.61
CA ASN A 3 21.46 -1.70 -19.13
C ASN A 3 21.13 -1.70 -17.64
N THR A 4 20.02 -2.32 -17.24
CA THR A 4 19.63 -2.33 -15.83
C THR A 4 19.32 -3.74 -15.39
N ASN A 5 20.31 -4.37 -14.76
CA ASN A 5 20.22 -5.70 -14.17
C ASN A 5 19.43 -5.60 -12.84
N TYR A 6 18.14 -5.26 -12.91
CA TYR A 6 17.26 -5.33 -11.74
C TYR A 6 16.91 -6.79 -11.47
N ASN A 7 17.14 -7.24 -10.24
CA ASN A 7 16.80 -8.59 -9.82
C ASN A 7 15.43 -8.63 -9.13
N GLU A 8 15.01 -9.83 -8.71
CA GLU A 8 13.72 -9.99 -8.05
C GLU A 8 13.62 -9.21 -6.73
N LYS A 9 14.71 -9.08 -5.96
CA LYS A 9 14.72 -8.30 -4.71
C LYS A 9 14.48 -6.81 -4.98
N ASP A 10 15.06 -6.27 -6.05
CA ASP A 10 14.83 -4.89 -6.48
C ASP A 10 13.37 -4.65 -6.85
N LYS A 11 12.79 -5.59 -7.60
CA LYS A 11 11.37 -5.57 -7.95
C LYS A 11 10.50 -5.63 -6.70
N GLN A 12 10.80 -6.52 -5.75
CA GLN A 12 10.04 -6.61 -4.49
C GLN A 12 10.11 -5.33 -3.66
N ALA A 13 11.27 -4.68 -3.59
CA ALA A 13 11.43 -3.41 -2.90
C ALA A 13 10.62 -2.27 -3.55
N LEU A 14 10.63 -2.17 -4.89
CA LEU A 14 9.83 -1.16 -5.57
C LEU A 14 8.33 -1.48 -5.53
N LEU A 15 7.95 -2.77 -5.58
CA LEU A 15 6.57 -3.21 -5.41
C LEU A 15 6.04 -2.92 -4.01
N SER A 16 6.83 -3.08 -2.95
CA SER A 16 6.38 -2.74 -1.60
C SER A 16 6.06 -1.26 -1.49
N ILE A 17 6.88 -0.38 -2.07
CA ILE A 17 6.61 1.06 -2.09
C ILE A 17 5.38 1.37 -2.95
N ALA A 18 5.22 0.70 -4.10
CA ALA A 18 4.05 0.88 -4.97
C ALA A 18 2.73 0.48 -4.28
N ARG A 19 2.79 -0.53 -3.40
CA ARG A 19 1.65 -1.11 -2.68
C ARG A 19 1.31 -0.42 -1.35
N CYS A 20 2.27 0.30 -0.75
CA CYS A 20 2.08 0.94 0.57
C CYS A 20 2.24 2.46 0.53
N ALA A 21 2.59 3.05 -0.62
CA ALA A 21 2.94 4.46 -0.83
C ALA A 21 4.21 4.95 -0.10
N HIS A 22 4.34 4.71 1.20
CA HIS A 22 5.55 4.91 1.98
C HIS A 22 6.03 3.59 2.59
N VAL A 23 7.34 3.36 2.60
CA VAL A 23 7.97 2.21 3.27
C VAL A 23 9.16 2.69 4.07
N ARG A 24 9.25 2.27 5.35
CA ARG A 24 10.37 2.64 6.22
C ARG A 24 11.69 2.00 5.79
N GLU A 25 12.80 2.68 6.09
CA GLU A 25 14.16 2.26 5.70
C GLU A 25 14.47 0.84 6.18
N GLU A 26 14.11 0.49 7.41
CA GLU A 26 14.39 -0.84 7.96
C GLU A 26 13.68 -1.97 7.22
N TYR A 27 12.55 -1.70 6.56
CA TYR A 27 11.86 -2.71 5.75
C TYR A 27 12.49 -2.87 4.37
N LEU A 28 12.91 -1.78 3.73
CA LEU A 28 13.65 -1.88 2.47
C LEU A 28 14.99 -2.59 2.66
N LEU A 29 15.68 -2.35 3.78
CA LEU A 29 16.95 -3.01 4.11
C LEU A 29 16.81 -4.52 4.33
N ARG A 30 15.60 -5.04 4.60
CA ARG A 30 15.34 -6.49 4.62
C ARG A 30 15.31 -7.11 3.23
N LEU A 31 15.08 -6.30 2.18
CA LEU A 31 14.96 -6.75 0.79
C LEU A 31 16.22 -6.47 -0.01
N ILE A 32 16.79 -5.27 0.14
CA ILE A 32 17.90 -4.75 -0.67
C ILE A 32 18.93 -4.04 0.20
N THR A 33 20.15 -3.86 -0.32
CA THR A 33 21.22 -3.18 0.42
C THR A 33 21.04 -1.66 0.42
N ALA A 34 21.68 -0.96 1.36
CA ALA A 34 21.70 0.50 1.40
C ALA A 34 22.24 1.13 0.11
N ASN A 35 23.23 0.50 -0.53
CA ASN A 35 23.75 0.93 -1.83
C ASN A 35 22.69 0.85 -2.93
N ARG A 36 21.81 -0.18 -2.92
CA ARG A 36 20.69 -0.25 -3.88
C ARG A 36 19.67 0.86 -3.65
N ILE A 37 19.35 1.18 -2.40
CA ILE A 37 18.49 2.33 -2.07
C ILE A 37 19.11 3.62 -2.61
N LYS A 38 20.41 3.84 -2.41
CA LYS A 38 21.14 4.98 -2.97
C LYS A 38 21.03 5.03 -4.49
N THR A 39 21.25 3.91 -5.18
CA THR A 39 21.09 3.81 -6.63
C THR A 39 19.68 4.17 -7.08
N PHE A 40 18.63 3.72 -6.38
CA PHE A 40 17.24 4.08 -6.72
C PHE A 40 16.98 5.58 -6.58
N ILE A 41 17.58 6.24 -5.57
CA ILE A 41 17.50 7.70 -5.40
C ILE A 41 18.24 8.42 -6.53
N GLU A 42 19.49 8.02 -6.84
CA GLU A 42 20.30 8.60 -7.92
C GLU A 42 19.61 8.46 -9.28
N GLN A 43 18.95 7.31 -9.51
CA GLN A 43 18.13 7.07 -10.69
C GLN A 43 16.77 7.77 -10.65
N LYS A 44 16.44 8.49 -9.57
CA LYS A 44 15.17 9.19 -9.33
C LYS A 44 13.96 8.25 -9.38
N LEU A 45 14.10 6.99 -8.99
CA LEU A 45 12.98 6.05 -8.88
C LEU A 45 12.21 6.26 -7.57
N ILE A 46 12.91 6.59 -6.49
CA ILE A 46 12.33 6.84 -5.18
C ILE A 46 12.86 8.16 -4.59
N ASP A 47 12.07 8.78 -3.72
CA ASP A 47 12.49 9.89 -2.87
C ASP A 47 12.63 9.43 -1.41
N LYS A 48 13.65 9.95 -0.72
CA LYS A 48 13.78 9.83 0.74
C LYS A 48 12.88 10.87 1.41
N ARG A 49 12.09 10.45 2.39
CA ARG A 49 11.19 11.28 3.20
C ARG A 49 11.50 11.05 4.66
N LYS A 50 11.40 12.09 5.48
CA LYS A 50 11.63 11.99 6.91
C LYS A 50 10.31 12.24 7.63
N CYS A 51 9.94 11.32 8.50
CA CYS A 51 8.84 11.51 9.44
C CYS A 51 9.42 12.11 10.71
N TYR A 52 8.87 13.26 11.09
CA TYR A 52 9.20 13.93 12.34
C TYR A 52 7.91 14.11 13.12
N ASN A 53 7.60 13.16 14.00
CA ASN A 53 6.58 13.36 15.01
C ASN A 53 7.20 13.17 16.42
N PRO A 54 6.61 13.75 17.49
CA PRO A 54 7.21 13.72 18.82
C PRO A 54 7.48 12.31 19.38
N ALA A 55 6.79 11.28 18.89
CA ALA A 55 6.92 9.91 19.34
C ALA A 55 7.85 9.05 18.46
N HIS A 56 8.03 9.43 17.19
CA HIS A 56 8.63 8.62 16.15
C HIS A 56 9.42 9.49 15.16
N HIS A 57 10.71 9.19 15.06
CA HIS A 57 11.60 9.74 14.05
C HIS A 57 12.10 8.61 13.17
N PHE A 58 11.72 8.62 11.89
CA PHE A 58 12.17 7.59 10.96
C PHE A 58 12.28 8.10 9.52
N THR A 59 13.05 7.37 8.73
CA THR A 59 13.15 7.58 7.28
C THR A 59 12.15 6.66 6.57
N SER A 60 11.40 7.21 5.61
CA SER A 60 10.59 6.44 4.66
C SER A 60 10.96 6.77 3.21
N TYR A 61 10.52 5.90 2.30
CA TYR A 61 10.74 6.04 0.87
C TYR A 61 9.43 5.94 0.11
N THR A 62 9.28 6.78 -0.91
CA THR A 62 8.11 6.78 -1.80
C THR A 62 8.54 6.81 -3.27
N LEU A 63 7.71 6.30 -4.17
CA LEU A 63 7.99 6.35 -5.60
C LEU A 63 7.85 7.77 -6.14
N THR A 64 8.84 8.20 -6.93
CA THR A 64 8.69 9.42 -7.74
C THR A 64 7.76 9.14 -8.93
N GLN A 65 7.42 10.17 -9.70
CA GLN A 65 6.72 9.96 -10.99
C GLN A 65 7.53 9.14 -11.99
N LYS A 66 8.86 9.28 -11.99
CA LYS A 66 9.73 8.42 -12.82
C LYS A 66 9.69 6.97 -12.31
N GLY A 67 9.68 6.76 -10.99
CA GLY A 67 9.47 5.45 -10.37
C GLY A 67 8.14 4.81 -10.76
N LYS A 68 7.03 5.56 -10.68
CA LYS A 68 5.71 5.07 -11.11
C LYS A 68 5.70 4.69 -12.59
N ARG A 69 6.30 5.49 -13.48
CA ARG A 69 6.45 5.12 -14.91
C ARG A 69 7.31 3.87 -15.10
N PHE A 70 8.42 3.77 -14.36
CA PHE A 70 9.28 2.59 -14.39
C PHE A 70 8.49 1.32 -13.99
N MET A 71 7.72 1.37 -12.92
CA MET A 71 6.87 0.26 -12.46
C MET A 71 5.81 -0.15 -13.50
N LYS A 72 5.16 0.82 -14.14
CA LYS A 72 4.19 0.56 -15.22
C LYS A 72 4.85 -0.14 -16.41
N ASN A 73 6.01 0.35 -16.85
CA ASN A 73 6.64 -0.11 -18.09
C ASN A 73 7.38 -1.45 -17.92
N ASN A 74 7.98 -1.69 -16.75
CA ASN A 74 8.85 -2.87 -16.56
C ASN A 74 8.15 -4.01 -15.83
N TYR A 75 7.16 -3.72 -14.98
CA TYR A 75 6.47 -4.73 -14.16
C TYR A 75 4.95 -4.75 -14.34
N ASN A 76 4.41 -3.97 -15.29
CA ASN A 76 2.97 -3.85 -15.55
C ASN A 76 2.14 -3.50 -14.29
N PHE A 77 2.75 -2.82 -13.31
CA PHE A 77 2.05 -2.42 -12.09
C PHE A 77 1.44 -1.03 -12.26
N LYS A 78 0.10 -0.95 -12.24
CA LYS A 78 -0.66 0.27 -12.58
C LYS A 78 -1.46 0.86 -11.42
N ASN A 79 -1.86 0.03 -10.46
CA ASN A 79 -2.78 0.41 -9.39
C ASN A 79 -1.98 0.69 -8.10
N PHE A 80 -1.33 1.86 -8.11
CA PHE A 80 -0.53 2.33 -6.97
C PHE A 80 -1.42 2.65 -5.78
N GLN A 81 -0.88 2.45 -4.58
CA GLN A 81 -1.50 2.94 -3.35
C GLN A 81 -1.66 4.45 -3.43
N HIS A 82 -2.81 4.94 -2.95
CA HIS A 82 -3.02 6.37 -2.77
C HIS A 82 -2.13 6.86 -1.62
N THR A 83 -1.37 7.92 -1.86
CA THR A 83 -0.45 8.46 -0.86
C THR A 83 -1.21 9.35 0.11
N GLN A 84 -1.05 9.10 1.41
CA GLN A 84 -1.59 9.93 2.50
C GLN A 84 -0.43 10.51 3.34
N SER A 85 -0.60 10.63 4.65
CA SER A 85 0.50 11.01 5.55
C SER A 85 1.52 9.87 5.67
N ILE A 86 2.77 10.21 5.99
CA ILE A 86 3.84 9.21 6.13
C ILE A 86 3.49 8.25 7.28
N GLU A 87 2.90 8.74 8.35
CA GLU A 87 2.46 7.98 9.51
C GLU A 87 1.40 6.94 9.12
N HIS A 88 0.36 7.37 8.43
CA HIS A 88 -0.71 6.50 7.95
C HIS A 88 -0.15 5.39 7.04
N ASP A 89 0.59 5.80 6.01
CA ASP A 89 1.12 4.88 5.00
C ASP A 89 2.18 3.94 5.59
N SER A 90 2.89 4.36 6.64
CA SER A 90 3.82 3.49 7.36
C SER A 90 3.09 2.36 8.07
N ILE A 91 1.90 2.59 8.64
CA ILE A 91 1.09 1.54 9.28
C ILE A 91 0.62 0.50 8.25
N ILE A 92 0.28 0.94 7.03
CA ILE A 92 0.00 0.04 5.90
C ILE A 92 1.23 -0.81 5.59
N SER A 93 2.41 -0.17 5.54
CA SER A 93 3.66 -0.88 5.29
C SER A 93 4.00 -1.87 6.41
N ASP A 94 3.72 -1.54 7.68
CA ASP A 94 3.93 -2.43 8.82
C ASP A 94 3.15 -3.71 8.63
N LYS A 95 1.85 -3.57 8.33
CA LYS A 95 1.00 -4.71 8.03
C LYS A 95 1.53 -5.50 6.85
N TYR A 96 1.88 -4.85 5.74
CA TYR A 96 2.44 -5.53 4.57
C TYR A 96 3.69 -6.36 4.92
N PHE A 97 4.58 -5.82 5.74
CA PHE A 97 5.83 -6.48 6.14
C PHE A 97 5.68 -7.52 7.27
N GLU A 98 4.55 -7.57 7.97
CA GLU A 98 4.15 -8.69 8.83
C GLU A 98 3.69 -9.92 8.04
N LEU A 99 3.16 -9.72 6.83
CA LEU A 99 2.66 -10.80 5.98
C LEU A 99 3.79 -11.68 5.42
N THR A 100 3.46 -12.95 5.19
CA THR A 100 4.31 -13.86 4.41
C THR A 100 4.40 -13.44 2.94
N GLU A 101 5.41 -13.92 2.21
CA GLU A 101 5.54 -13.62 0.78
C GLU A 101 4.30 -14.07 -0.03
N LYS A 102 3.72 -15.22 0.32
CA LYS A 102 2.50 -15.74 -0.33
C LYS A 102 1.32 -14.80 -0.14
N GLU A 103 1.12 -14.29 1.08
CA GLU A 103 0.05 -13.35 1.39
C GLU A 103 0.28 -12.00 0.68
N ARG A 104 1.52 -11.48 0.67
CA ARG A 104 1.89 -10.25 -0.07
C ARG A 104 1.62 -10.35 -1.57
N LYS A 105 1.72 -11.54 -2.19
CA LYS A 105 1.37 -11.74 -3.62
C LYS A 105 -0.12 -11.50 -3.88
N SER A 106 -0.97 -11.74 -2.89
CA SER A 106 -2.41 -11.48 -2.97
C SER A 106 -2.81 -10.03 -2.66
N TRP A 107 -1.85 -9.20 -2.22
CA TRP A 107 -2.11 -7.80 -1.85
C TRP A 107 -2.76 -7.01 -3.00
N ARG A 108 -3.77 -6.23 -2.65
CA ARG A 108 -4.45 -5.27 -3.51
C ARG A 108 -4.48 -3.93 -2.79
N THR A 109 -4.22 -2.86 -3.53
CA THR A 109 -4.20 -1.49 -3.03
C THR A 109 -5.61 -0.94 -2.87
N GLU A 110 -5.76 0.19 -2.18
CA GLU A 110 -7.03 0.93 -2.14
C GLU A 110 -7.54 1.23 -3.57
N THR A 111 -6.63 1.55 -4.50
CA THR A 111 -6.95 1.78 -5.91
C THR A 111 -7.53 0.53 -6.60
N ASP A 112 -6.95 -0.65 -6.35
CA ASP A 112 -7.52 -1.91 -6.85
C ASP A 112 -8.96 -2.11 -6.35
N ILE A 113 -9.21 -1.82 -5.06
CA ILE A 113 -10.52 -1.99 -4.43
C ILE A 113 -11.53 -0.97 -4.98
N LYS A 114 -11.13 0.28 -5.17
CA LYS A 114 -11.96 1.33 -5.79
C LYS A 114 -12.46 0.91 -7.17
N LEU A 115 -11.60 0.36 -8.01
CA LEU A 115 -11.97 -0.14 -9.35
C LEU A 115 -12.98 -1.29 -9.29
N VAL A 116 -12.94 -2.12 -8.23
CA VAL A 116 -13.94 -3.16 -8.01
C VAL A 116 -15.27 -2.53 -7.56
N LEU A 117 -15.24 -1.57 -6.63
CA LEU A 117 -16.42 -0.87 -6.13
C LEU A 117 -17.15 -0.06 -7.21
N GLU A 118 -16.45 0.46 -8.21
CA GLU A 118 -17.06 1.15 -9.36
C GLU A 118 -18.11 0.29 -10.08
N LYS A 119 -17.91 -1.04 -10.11
CA LYS A 119 -18.87 -2.00 -10.67
C LYS A 119 -20.18 -2.07 -9.89
N TYR A 120 -20.16 -1.63 -8.63
CA TYR A 120 -21.30 -1.59 -7.72
C TYR A 120 -21.82 -0.17 -7.51
N SER A 121 -21.41 0.79 -8.34
CA SER A 121 -21.82 2.20 -8.23
C SER A 121 -23.34 2.39 -8.24
N TYR A 122 -24.11 1.48 -8.83
CA TYR A 122 -25.56 1.49 -8.79
C TYR A 122 -26.13 1.34 -7.37
N LEU A 123 -25.47 0.60 -6.46
CA LEU A 123 -25.91 0.43 -5.08
C LEU A 123 -25.84 1.72 -4.26
N ARG A 124 -24.99 2.68 -4.66
CA ARG A 124 -24.97 4.00 -4.02
C ARG A 124 -26.27 4.77 -4.25
N LYS A 125 -26.97 4.50 -5.35
CA LYS A 125 -28.28 5.11 -5.64
C LYS A 125 -29.39 4.58 -4.71
N GLU A 126 -29.17 3.43 -4.05
CA GLU A 126 -30.05 2.88 -3.03
C GLU A 126 -29.75 3.42 -1.61
N GLY A 127 -28.91 4.45 -1.49
CA GLY A 127 -28.53 5.05 -0.20
C GLY A 127 -27.51 4.24 0.60
N LYS A 128 -26.90 3.20 0.02
CA LYS A 128 -25.85 2.42 0.68
C LYS A 128 -24.47 3.06 0.45
N GLU A 129 -23.85 3.52 1.52
CA GLU A 129 -22.49 4.07 1.47
C GLU A 129 -21.42 2.96 1.56
N TYR A 130 -20.48 2.99 0.63
CA TYR A 130 -19.34 2.09 0.56
C TYR A 130 -18.06 2.88 0.29
N SER A 131 -17.01 2.58 1.05
CA SER A 131 -15.67 3.14 0.85
C SER A 131 -14.63 2.03 0.82
N ALA A 132 -13.67 2.11 -0.11
CA ALA A 132 -12.61 1.12 -0.24
C ALA A 132 -11.75 1.09 1.03
N THR A 133 -11.38 -0.10 1.52
CA THR A 133 -10.35 -0.20 2.56
C THR A 133 -8.97 0.13 2.01
N ASP A 134 -8.03 0.50 2.87
CA ASP A 134 -6.66 0.84 2.44
C ASP A 134 -5.95 -0.29 1.72
N ALA A 135 -6.25 -1.53 2.09
CA ALA A 135 -5.71 -2.72 1.43
C ALA A 135 -6.64 -3.92 1.51
N PHE A 136 -6.34 -4.91 0.66
CA PHE A 136 -6.91 -6.24 0.72
C PHE A 136 -5.81 -7.28 0.57
N TYR A 137 -5.92 -8.40 1.28
CA TYR A 137 -5.06 -9.56 1.08
C TYR A 137 -5.78 -10.86 1.47
N VAL A 138 -5.26 -11.99 1.00
CA VAL A 138 -5.69 -13.34 1.37
C VAL A 138 -4.68 -13.90 2.35
N ARG A 139 -5.14 -14.22 3.56
CA ARG A 139 -4.34 -14.84 4.60
C ARG A 139 -4.10 -16.33 4.28
N SER A 140 -3.07 -16.90 4.87
CA SER A 140 -2.69 -18.32 4.72
C SER A 140 -3.82 -19.32 4.97
N ASP A 141 -4.79 -19.00 5.84
CA ASP A 141 -5.99 -19.82 6.10
C ASP A 141 -7.12 -19.63 5.06
N GLY A 142 -6.86 -18.91 3.96
CA GLY A 142 -7.80 -18.64 2.88
C GLY A 142 -8.77 -17.49 3.16
N LYS A 143 -8.73 -16.90 4.37
CA LYS A 143 -9.60 -15.77 4.71
C LYS A 143 -9.18 -14.52 3.96
N LYS A 144 -10.18 -13.84 3.38
CA LYS A 144 -10.06 -12.59 2.65
C LYS A 144 -10.18 -11.43 3.63
N ILE A 145 -9.14 -10.61 3.75
CA ILE A 145 -9.07 -9.52 4.71
C ILE A 145 -9.12 -8.18 3.97
N GLY A 146 -10.00 -7.29 4.41
CA GLY A 146 -9.95 -5.86 4.09
C GLY A 146 -9.31 -5.13 5.28
N PHE A 147 -8.13 -4.55 5.05
CA PHE A 147 -7.35 -3.89 6.09
C PHE A 147 -7.48 -2.37 5.98
N GLU A 148 -7.76 -1.74 7.11
CA GLU A 148 -7.98 -0.29 7.23
C GLU A 148 -7.13 0.30 8.36
N VAL A 149 -6.46 1.41 8.08
CA VAL A 149 -5.81 2.25 9.09
C VAL A 149 -6.80 3.31 9.54
N VAL A 150 -7.19 3.25 10.81
CA VAL A 150 -8.16 4.18 11.40
C VAL A 150 -7.40 5.26 12.15
N THR A 151 -7.66 6.52 11.78
CA THR A 151 -7.11 7.68 12.48
C THR A 151 -8.18 8.32 13.38
N SER A 152 -7.76 9.20 14.28
CA SER A 152 -8.66 9.88 15.23
C SER A 152 -9.74 10.75 14.59
N SER A 153 -9.60 11.11 13.30
CA SER A 153 -10.59 11.90 12.57
C SER A 153 -11.76 11.08 12.00
N TYR A 154 -11.69 9.74 12.07
CA TYR A 154 -12.73 8.88 11.50
C TYR A 154 -14.02 8.95 12.31
N THR A 155 -15.12 9.28 11.63
CA THR A 155 -16.46 9.18 12.22
C THR A 155 -16.98 7.74 12.21
N LYS A 156 -18.03 7.46 12.98
CA LYS A 156 -18.74 6.17 12.91
C LYS A 156 -19.22 5.85 11.48
N ALA A 157 -19.65 6.87 10.73
CA ALA A 157 -20.07 6.71 9.34
C ALA A 157 -18.91 6.31 8.42
N CYS A 158 -17.72 6.91 8.60
CA CYS A 158 -16.52 6.53 7.86
C CYS A 158 -16.20 5.04 8.06
N ILE A 159 -16.16 4.59 9.31
CA ILE A 159 -15.89 3.18 9.64
C ILE A 159 -16.98 2.27 9.08
N GLN A 160 -18.25 2.67 9.17
CA GLN A 160 -19.36 1.88 8.66
C GLN A 160 -19.28 1.72 7.13
N ALA A 161 -18.92 2.76 6.38
CA ALA A 161 -18.77 2.68 4.92
C ALA A 161 -17.64 1.70 4.51
N LYS A 162 -16.57 1.62 5.30
CA LYS A 162 -15.47 0.65 5.10
C LYS A 162 -15.92 -0.78 5.42
N ARG A 163 -16.69 -0.97 6.50
CA ARG A 163 -17.29 -2.27 6.85
C ARG A 163 -18.29 -2.76 5.80
N ASN A 164 -19.12 -1.85 5.27
CA ASN A 164 -20.05 -2.14 4.19
C ASN A 164 -19.30 -2.63 2.94
N CYS A 165 -18.16 -2.01 2.61
CA CYS A 165 -17.30 -2.46 1.51
C CYS A 165 -16.79 -3.88 1.74
N CYS A 166 -16.30 -4.18 2.95
CA CYS A 166 -15.89 -5.53 3.30
C CYS A 166 -17.03 -6.53 3.18
N GLN A 167 -18.22 -6.20 3.69
CA GLN A 167 -19.40 -7.06 3.57
C GLN A 167 -19.78 -7.32 2.11
N LEU A 168 -19.81 -6.29 1.28
CA LEU A 168 -20.12 -6.38 -0.15
C LEU A 168 -19.15 -7.29 -0.90
N LEU A 169 -17.86 -7.23 -0.54
CA LEU A 169 -16.80 -7.99 -1.20
C LEU A 169 -16.50 -9.34 -0.53
N GLY A 170 -17.25 -9.73 0.51
CA GLY A 170 -17.05 -10.97 1.25
C GLY A 170 -15.71 -11.01 2.01
N LEU A 171 -15.32 -9.88 2.59
CA LEU A 171 -14.08 -9.68 3.34
C LEU A 171 -14.35 -9.63 4.84
N ILE A 172 -13.37 -10.06 5.62
CA ILE A 172 -13.28 -9.79 7.04
C ILE A 172 -12.63 -8.42 7.21
N TYR A 173 -13.31 -7.53 7.92
CA TYR A 173 -12.79 -6.21 8.24
C TYR A 173 -11.75 -6.32 9.38
N GLU A 174 -10.55 -5.82 9.12
CA GLU A 174 -9.47 -5.68 10.09
C GLU A 174 -9.05 -4.21 10.15
N GLU A 175 -9.04 -3.63 11.35
CA GLU A 175 -8.59 -2.25 11.56
C GLU A 175 -7.32 -2.19 12.41
N ARG A 176 -6.48 -1.18 12.15
CA ARG A 176 -5.35 -0.81 13.01
C ARG A 176 -5.41 0.68 13.27
N ARG A 177 -5.24 1.07 14.53
CA ARG A 177 -5.23 2.50 14.91
C ARG A 177 -3.85 3.10 14.70
N GLY A 178 -3.82 4.28 14.10
CA GLY A 178 -2.64 5.13 13.97
C GLY A 178 -2.58 6.25 14.99
#